data_AF-A0A354HSK9-F1
#
_entry.id   AF-A0A354HSK9-F1
#
_cell.length_a   1.000
_cell.length_b   1.000
_cell.length_c   1.000
_cell.angle_alpha   90.00
_cell.angle_beta   90.00
_cell.angle_gamma   90.00
#
_symmetry.space_group_name_H-M   'P 1'
#
loop_
_entity.id
_entity.type
_entity.pdbx_description
1 polymer ?
#
loop_
_entity_poly.entity_id
_entity_poly.type
_entity_poly.pdbx_seq_one_letter_code
_entity_poly.pdbx_strand_id
1 'polypeptide(L)'
;MGGVAFLRPRKIKRLLTLFVLIPFIFLIAGAVYFVYTYYSIDLARQLEEPSIILDRDGRQVSRYSSEIRQVVSLDEISPFLVDATLAIEDARFYQHFGLDPRGLARALWHNLRKGRVVEGGSTITQQLAENEYFLSVSGPARSLGKKIKEAVYAIKLERTYTKNEILERYLNRIYFGHGRFGVEAAAQYYFGKSARDVTLSEAAMLAGIPNAPAIYSLRDHPDNAHSRRNLVLARMEELGYISADQRQEAEAQVLVASPPQEKAA
;
A
#
# COMPACT_ATOMS: atom_id res chain seq x y z
N MET A 1 -17.58 49.96 -32.21
CA MET A 1 -18.74 49.05 -32.19
C MET A 1 -18.33 47.73 -32.84
N GLY A 2 -17.97 46.72 -32.04
CA GLY A 2 -17.56 45.40 -32.55
C GLY A 2 -18.77 44.49 -32.71
N GLY A 3 -19.06 44.06 -33.93
CA GLY A 3 -20.19 43.19 -34.24
C GLY A 3 -20.01 41.79 -33.64
N VAL A 4 -20.99 41.35 -32.84
CA VAL A 4 -21.04 39.98 -32.31
C VAL A 4 -21.33 39.03 -33.46
N ALA A 5 -20.33 38.25 -33.89
CA ALA A 5 -20.48 37.30 -34.98
C ALA A 5 -21.36 36.11 -34.56
N PHE A 6 -22.63 36.12 -34.94
CA PHE A 6 -23.53 34.97 -34.75
C PHE A 6 -23.09 33.77 -35.63
N LEU A 7 -22.81 32.64 -35.00
CA LEU A 7 -22.48 31.39 -35.68
C LEU A 7 -23.68 30.90 -36.50
N ARG A 8 -23.45 30.52 -37.77
CA ARG A 8 -24.48 29.95 -38.65
C ARG A 8 -25.08 28.67 -38.01
N PRO A 9 -26.40 28.41 -38.10
CA PRO A 9 -27.07 27.29 -37.44
C PRO A 9 -26.51 25.91 -37.81
N ARG A 10 -25.97 25.74 -39.02
CA ARG A 10 -25.26 24.51 -39.45
C ARG A 10 -23.91 24.31 -38.73
N LYS A 11 -23.21 25.38 -38.37
CA LYS A 11 -21.96 25.32 -37.58
C LYS A 11 -22.28 24.98 -36.11
N ILE A 12 -23.35 25.54 -35.55
CA ILE A 12 -23.81 25.23 -34.18
C ILE A 12 -24.19 23.75 -34.05
N LYS A 13 -24.98 23.19 -34.98
CA LYS A 13 -25.32 21.75 -34.98
C LYS A 13 -24.08 20.86 -35.05
N ARG A 14 -23.10 21.18 -35.89
CA ARG A 14 -21.83 20.43 -35.97
C ARG A 14 -21.01 20.51 -34.69
N LEU A 15 -20.93 21.69 -34.06
CA LEU A 15 -20.24 21.87 -32.77
C LEU A 15 -20.93 21.07 -31.66
N LEU A 16 -22.27 21.07 -31.61
CA LEU A 16 -23.03 20.27 -30.64
C LEU A 16 -22.85 18.76 -30.87
N THR A 17 -22.85 18.30 -32.12
CA THR A 17 -22.57 16.89 -32.43
C THR A 17 -21.15 16.49 -32.04
N LEU A 18 -20.14 17.32 -32.31
CA LEU A 18 -18.75 17.07 -31.89
C LEU A 18 -18.62 17.06 -30.36
N PHE A 19 -19.32 17.95 -29.64
CA PHE A 19 -19.33 17.99 -28.18
C PHE A 19 -19.90 16.70 -27.55
N VAL A 20 -20.81 16.01 -28.24
CA VAL A 20 -21.36 14.71 -27.78
C VAL A 20 -20.50 13.52 -28.25
N LEU A 21 -20.00 13.55 -29.49
CA LEU A 21 -19.23 12.43 -30.06
C LEU A 21 -17.82 12.32 -29.49
N ILE A 22 -17.15 13.44 -29.19
CA ILE A 22 -15.78 13.43 -28.70
C ILE A 22 -15.66 12.69 -27.34
N PRO A 23 -16.47 12.97 -26.32
CA PRO A 23 -16.47 12.21 -25.06
C PRO A 23 -16.74 10.73 -25.27
N PHE A 24 -17.64 10.38 -26.19
CA PHE A 24 -17.98 8.99 -26.49
C PHE A 24 -16.80 8.24 -27.16
N ILE A 25 -16.09 8.89 -28.08
CA ILE A 25 -14.87 8.35 -28.67
C ILE A 25 -13.79 8.13 -27.60
N PHE A 26 -13.59 9.09 -26.70
CA PHE A 26 -12.64 8.94 -25.58
C PHE A 26 -13.06 7.83 -24.61
N LEU A 27 -14.36 7.67 -24.34
CA LEU A 27 -14.89 6.58 -23.52
C LEU A 27 -14.62 5.22 -24.16
N ILE A 28 -14.90 5.07 -25.46
CA ILE A 28 -14.63 3.83 -26.20
C ILE A 28 -13.13 3.55 -26.22
N ALA A 29 -12.30 4.55 -26.57
CA ALA A 29 -10.85 4.39 -26.60
C ALA A 29 -10.30 3.98 -25.21
N GLY A 30 -10.82 4.59 -24.15
CA GLY A 30 -10.49 4.23 -22.77
C GLY A 30 -10.91 2.82 -22.40
N ALA A 31 -12.12 2.39 -22.80
CA ALA A 31 -12.61 1.03 -22.57
C ALA A 31 -11.78 -0.02 -23.33
N VAL A 32 -11.45 0.25 -24.61
CA VAL A 32 -10.57 -0.61 -25.42
C VAL A 32 -9.19 -0.70 -24.78
N TYR A 33 -8.62 0.43 -24.36
CA TYR A 33 -7.33 0.46 -23.67
C TYR A 33 -7.36 -0.32 -22.34
N PHE A 34 -8.43 -0.19 -21.56
CA PHE A 34 -8.64 -0.96 -20.33
C PHE A 34 -8.69 -2.46 -20.61
N VAL A 35 -9.51 -2.89 -21.57
CA VAL A 35 -9.66 -4.30 -21.94
C VAL A 35 -8.33 -4.87 -22.44
N TYR A 36 -7.66 -4.16 -23.35
CA TYR A 36 -6.34 -4.53 -23.83
C TYR A 36 -5.36 -4.70 -22.66
N THR A 37 -5.30 -3.71 -21.76
CA THR A 37 -4.42 -3.73 -20.60
C THR A 37 -4.72 -4.92 -19.68
N TYR A 38 -6.00 -5.16 -19.38
CA TYR A 38 -6.46 -6.24 -18.48
C TYR A 38 -6.06 -7.64 -18.97
N TYR A 39 -6.16 -7.88 -20.28
CA TYR A 39 -5.75 -9.15 -20.88
C TYR A 39 -4.25 -9.24 -21.17
N SER A 40 -3.56 -8.10 -21.31
CA SER A 40 -2.11 -8.08 -21.56
C SER A 40 -1.24 -8.22 -20.30
N ILE A 41 -1.78 -7.88 -19.12
CA ILE A 41 -1.02 -7.93 -17.86
C ILE A 41 -1.28 -9.26 -17.16
N ASP A 42 -0.23 -10.02 -16.88
CA ASP A 42 -0.31 -11.21 -16.02
C ASP A 42 -0.17 -10.85 -14.55
N LEU A 43 -0.91 -11.56 -13.69
CA LEU A 43 -0.74 -11.48 -12.24
C LEU A 43 0.52 -12.24 -11.81
N ALA A 44 1.27 -11.68 -10.87
CA ALA A 44 2.34 -12.38 -10.19
C ALA A 44 1.79 -13.58 -9.42
N ARG A 45 2.04 -14.80 -9.95
CA ARG A 45 1.44 -16.02 -9.42
C ARG A 45 2.06 -16.47 -8.09
N GLN A 46 3.37 -16.28 -7.92
CA GLN A 46 4.10 -16.65 -6.72
C GLN A 46 4.95 -15.48 -6.21
N LEU A 47 4.99 -15.34 -4.89
CA LEU A 47 6.01 -14.55 -4.23
C LEU A 47 7.34 -15.27 -4.49
N GLU A 48 8.31 -14.60 -5.12
CA GLU A 48 9.64 -15.17 -5.25
C GLU A 48 10.21 -15.42 -3.85
N GLU A 49 10.39 -16.69 -3.52
CA GLU A 49 11.04 -17.10 -2.28
C GLU A 49 12.54 -17.03 -2.43
N PRO A 50 13.25 -16.59 -1.39
CA PRO A 50 14.69 -16.47 -1.43
C PRO A 50 15.34 -17.86 -1.50
N SER A 51 16.39 -18.01 -2.31
CA SER A 51 17.09 -19.29 -2.44
C SER A 51 17.78 -19.67 -1.13
N ILE A 52 17.60 -20.91 -0.67
CA ILE A 52 18.20 -21.41 0.58
C ILE A 52 19.53 -22.11 0.26
N ILE A 53 20.61 -21.73 0.95
CA ILE A 53 21.91 -22.38 0.88
C ILE A 53 22.01 -23.36 2.06
N LEU A 54 22.19 -24.64 1.77
CA LEU A 54 22.33 -25.71 2.75
C LEU A 54 23.80 -26.17 2.84
N ASP A 55 24.22 -26.63 4.02
CA ASP A 55 25.48 -27.37 4.19
C ASP A 55 25.36 -28.81 3.65
N ARG A 56 26.47 -29.55 3.70
CA ARG A 56 26.53 -30.96 3.30
C ARG A 56 25.63 -31.89 4.14
N ASP A 57 25.22 -31.45 5.32
CA ASP A 57 24.37 -32.18 6.26
C ASP A 57 22.88 -31.77 6.12
N GLY A 58 22.56 -30.88 5.16
CA GLY A 58 21.21 -30.38 4.91
C GLY A 58 20.76 -29.26 5.86
N ARG A 59 21.64 -28.69 6.68
CA ARG A 59 21.32 -27.54 7.55
C ARG A 59 21.41 -26.24 6.76
N GLN A 60 20.49 -25.32 7.00
CA GLN A 60 20.52 -23.99 6.37
C GLN A 60 21.69 -23.16 6.89
N VAL A 61 22.59 -22.77 5.97
CA VAL A 61 23.76 -21.93 6.24
C VAL A 61 23.47 -20.47 5.90
N SER A 62 22.78 -20.23 4.78
CA SER A 62 22.53 -18.87 4.33
C SER A 62 21.34 -18.81 3.38
N ARG A 63 20.98 -17.59 2.98
CA ARG A 63 19.86 -17.30 2.09
C ARG A 63 20.33 -16.29 1.04
N TYR A 64 20.21 -16.65 -0.23
CA TYR A 64 20.56 -15.77 -1.34
C TYR A 64 19.31 -15.10 -1.89
N SER A 65 19.14 -13.82 -1.54
CA SER A 65 18.12 -12.94 -2.08
C SER A 65 18.46 -11.48 -1.76
N SER A 66 18.13 -10.56 -2.66
CA SER A 66 18.14 -9.12 -2.37
C SER A 66 17.03 -8.72 -1.37
N GLU A 67 16.01 -9.56 -1.20
CA GLU A 67 14.87 -9.36 -0.30
C GLU A 67 14.92 -10.36 0.87
N ILE A 68 14.89 -9.86 2.11
CA ILE A 68 14.73 -10.71 3.29
C ILE A 68 13.26 -10.74 3.67
N ARG A 69 12.59 -11.85 3.31
CA ARG A 69 11.17 -12.13 3.54
C ARG A 69 10.97 -13.49 4.18
N GLN A 70 10.08 -13.58 5.16
CA GLN A 70 9.50 -14.84 5.62
C GLN A 70 8.00 -14.73 5.41
N VAL A 71 7.44 -15.65 4.62
CA VAL A 71 6.00 -15.67 4.34
C VAL A 71 5.30 -16.32 5.53
N VAL A 72 4.31 -15.63 6.08
CA VAL A 72 3.44 -16.11 7.16
C VAL A 72 1.99 -15.97 6.72
N SER A 73 1.12 -16.88 7.15
CA SER A 73 -0.31 -16.77 6.83
C SER A 73 -0.95 -15.64 7.65
N LEU A 74 -2.09 -15.13 7.19
CA LEU A 74 -2.75 -13.99 7.83
C LEU A 74 -3.13 -14.25 9.30
N ASP A 75 -3.44 -15.51 9.64
CA ASP A 75 -3.77 -15.95 11.00
C ASP A 75 -2.55 -16.10 11.92
N GLU A 76 -1.33 -16.09 11.35
CA GLU A 76 -0.07 -16.01 12.10
C GLU A 76 0.38 -14.56 12.36
N ILE A 77 -0.40 -13.57 11.92
CA ILE A 77 -0.09 -12.15 12.14
C ILE A 77 -0.93 -11.63 13.31
N SER A 78 -0.31 -10.86 14.20
CA SER A 78 -1.01 -10.21 15.32
C SER A 78 -2.23 -9.43 14.81
N PRO A 79 -3.43 -9.59 15.41
CA PRO A 79 -4.61 -8.85 15.01
C PRO A 79 -4.40 -7.34 15.15
N PHE A 80 -3.60 -6.89 16.12
CA PHE A 80 -3.24 -5.49 16.25
C PHE A 80 -2.49 -4.95 15.03
N LEU A 81 -1.64 -5.77 14.40
CA LEU A 81 -0.90 -5.36 13.20
C LEU A 81 -1.79 -5.31 11.97
N VAL A 82 -2.72 -6.25 11.86
CA VAL A 82 -3.75 -6.24 10.81
C VAL A 82 -4.60 -4.97 10.95
N ASP A 83 -5.15 -4.71 12.14
CA ASP A 83 -6.00 -3.55 12.40
C ASP A 83 -5.25 -2.23 12.24
N ALA A 84 -4.00 -2.14 12.73
CA ALA A 84 -3.17 -0.96 12.56
C ALA A 84 -2.90 -0.65 11.07
N THR A 85 -2.61 -1.70 10.28
CA THR A 85 -2.39 -1.57 8.83
C THR A 85 -3.65 -1.09 8.13
N LEU A 86 -4.81 -1.70 8.42
CA LEU A 86 -6.09 -1.28 7.88
C LEU A 86 -6.41 0.17 8.28
N ALA A 87 -6.22 0.53 9.54
CA ALA A 87 -6.53 1.86 10.05
C ALA A 87 -5.76 2.98 9.32
N ILE A 88 -4.45 2.78 9.09
CA ILE A 88 -3.58 3.81 8.51
C ILE A 88 -3.51 3.77 6.97
N GLU A 89 -3.57 2.59 6.35
CA GLU A 89 -3.41 2.45 4.90
C GLU A 89 -4.76 2.44 4.16
N ASP A 90 -5.78 1.75 4.69
CA ASP A 90 -7.05 1.56 3.98
C ASP A 90 -8.21 1.12 4.90
N ALA A 91 -8.77 2.07 5.66
CA ALA A 91 -9.79 1.79 6.67
C ALA A 91 -11.09 1.19 6.10
N ARG A 92 -11.28 1.25 4.78
CA ARG A 92 -12.45 0.70 4.09
C ARG A 92 -12.10 -0.46 3.17
N PHE A 93 -10.95 -1.10 3.40
CA PHE A 93 -10.42 -2.17 2.56
C PHE A 93 -11.46 -3.23 2.19
N TYR A 94 -12.24 -3.71 3.16
CA TYR A 94 -13.28 -4.71 2.94
C TYR A 94 -14.56 -4.19 2.28
N GLN A 95 -14.70 -2.87 2.08
CA GLN A 95 -15.92 -2.21 1.56
C GLN A 95 -15.79 -1.76 0.11
N HIS A 96 -14.62 -1.91 -0.51
CA HIS A 96 -14.38 -1.49 -1.89
C HIS A 96 -13.76 -2.64 -2.71
N PHE A 97 -13.59 -2.42 -4.02
CA PHE A 97 -13.11 -3.44 -4.95
C PHE A 97 -11.90 -2.88 -5.72
N GLY A 98 -10.73 -2.93 -5.09
CA GLY A 98 -9.46 -2.46 -5.64
C GLY A 98 -9.26 -0.96 -5.59
N LEU A 99 -10.30 -0.17 -5.85
CA LEU A 99 -10.27 1.29 -5.84
C LEU A 99 -11.28 1.82 -4.83
N ASP A 100 -10.92 2.88 -4.10
CA ASP A 100 -11.84 3.58 -3.20
C ASP A 100 -12.13 5.02 -3.67
N PRO A 101 -13.11 5.25 -4.57
CA PRO A 101 -13.48 6.61 -4.99
C PRO A 101 -13.96 7.49 -3.82
N ARG A 102 -14.61 6.90 -2.81
CA ARG A 102 -15.09 7.64 -1.63
C ARG A 102 -13.90 8.01 -0.74
N GLY A 103 -12.97 7.09 -0.53
CA GLY A 103 -11.71 7.31 0.18
C GLY A 103 -10.85 8.37 -0.48
N LEU A 104 -10.69 8.29 -1.81
CA LEU A 104 -9.98 9.30 -2.59
C LEU A 104 -10.63 10.68 -2.45
N ALA A 105 -11.96 10.78 -2.57
CA ALA A 105 -12.66 12.05 -2.40
C ALA A 105 -12.50 12.63 -0.98
N ARG A 106 -12.59 11.80 0.06
CA ARG A 106 -12.34 12.22 1.45
C ARG A 106 -10.91 12.69 1.65
N ALA A 107 -9.92 11.92 1.19
CA ALA A 107 -8.51 12.27 1.32
C ALA A 107 -8.20 13.59 0.60
N LEU A 108 -8.74 13.80 -0.62
CA LEU A 108 -8.63 15.07 -1.33
C LEU A 108 -9.21 16.23 -0.53
N TRP A 109 -10.41 16.08 0.01
CA TRP A 109 -11.06 17.11 0.84
C TRP A 109 -10.25 17.45 2.09
N HIS A 110 -9.76 16.45 2.82
CA HIS A 110 -8.94 16.64 4.03
C HIS A 110 -7.60 17.30 3.70
N ASN A 111 -6.92 16.86 2.64
CA ASN A 111 -5.63 17.40 2.22
C ASN A 111 -5.77 18.87 1.75
N LEU A 112 -6.85 19.21 1.04
CA LEU A 112 -7.16 20.60 0.67
C LEU A 112 -7.40 21.48 1.90
N ARG A 113 -8.17 21.00 2.88
CA ARG A 113 -8.46 21.75 4.11
C ARG A 113 -7.22 21.94 4.99
N LYS A 114 -6.30 20.97 5.01
CA LYS A 114 -5.07 21.01 5.81
C LYS A 114 -3.88 21.66 5.08
N GLY A 115 -4.01 21.95 3.79
CA GLY A 115 -2.95 22.55 2.97
C GLY A 115 -1.72 21.65 2.77
N ARG A 116 -1.79 20.38 3.16
CA ARG A 116 -0.71 19.38 3.05
C ARG A 116 -1.31 17.99 2.88
N VAL A 117 -0.53 17.05 2.36
CA VAL A 117 -0.94 15.63 2.31
C VAL A 117 -0.90 15.06 3.72
N VAL A 118 -2.06 14.69 4.24
CA VAL A 118 -2.25 14.08 5.57
C VAL A 118 -2.82 12.67 5.44
N GLU A 119 -3.66 12.43 4.43
CA GLU A 119 -4.26 11.12 4.13
C GLU A 119 -3.86 10.67 2.72
N GLY A 120 -3.47 9.40 2.60
CA GLY A 120 -3.20 8.75 1.30
C GLY A 120 -4.49 8.45 0.55
N GLY A 121 -4.45 8.50 -0.78
CA GLY A 121 -5.61 8.21 -1.63
C GLY A 121 -5.59 6.84 -2.32
N SER A 122 -4.53 6.04 -2.11
CA SER A 122 -4.40 4.71 -2.73
C SER A 122 -4.82 3.62 -1.75
N THR A 123 -5.50 2.59 -2.24
CA THR A 123 -5.93 1.42 -1.44
C THR A 123 -4.79 0.44 -1.20
N ILE A 124 -4.97 -0.50 -0.27
CA ILE A 124 -4.02 -1.61 -0.06
C ILE A 124 -3.82 -2.41 -1.36
N THR A 125 -4.89 -2.69 -2.10
CA THR A 125 -4.81 -3.42 -3.38
C THR A 125 -4.03 -2.66 -4.44
N GLN A 126 -4.16 -1.33 -4.49
CA GLN A 126 -3.36 -0.47 -5.38
C GLN A 126 -1.89 -0.46 -4.99
N GLN A 127 -1.60 -0.37 -3.71
CA GLN A 127 -0.22 -0.45 -3.21
C GLN A 127 0.39 -1.83 -3.48
N LEU A 128 -0.38 -2.91 -3.32
CA LEU A 128 0.05 -4.26 -3.71
C LEU A 128 0.34 -4.35 -5.21
N ALA A 129 -0.54 -3.79 -6.05
CA ALA A 129 -0.33 -3.71 -7.49
C ALA A 129 0.95 -2.93 -7.85
N GLU A 130 1.24 -1.84 -7.14
CA GLU A 130 2.50 -1.09 -7.30
C GLU A 130 3.72 -1.95 -6.96
N ASN A 131 3.65 -2.65 -5.81
CA ASN A 131 4.74 -3.49 -5.32
C ASN A 131 5.00 -4.73 -6.18
N GLU A 132 3.96 -5.38 -6.72
CA GLU A 132 4.11 -6.58 -7.54
C GLU A 132 4.46 -6.28 -9.00
N TYR A 133 3.82 -5.27 -9.61
CA TYR A 133 3.93 -5.06 -11.06
C TYR A 133 4.95 -3.97 -11.44
N PHE A 134 5.24 -2.99 -10.58
CA PHE A 134 5.98 -1.80 -10.99
C PHE A 134 7.32 -1.55 -10.30
N LEU A 135 7.63 -2.23 -9.20
CA LEU A 135 8.98 -2.13 -8.60
C LEU A 135 10.07 -2.71 -9.52
N SER A 136 9.70 -3.49 -10.53
CA SER A 136 10.59 -4.04 -11.56
C SER A 136 10.75 -3.16 -12.82
N VAL A 137 9.99 -2.06 -12.95
CA VAL A 137 9.93 -1.26 -14.20
C VAL A 137 10.54 0.12 -13.99
N SER A 138 11.65 0.39 -14.71
CA SER A 138 12.29 1.71 -14.74
C SER A 138 11.45 2.73 -15.52
N GLY A 139 11.14 3.88 -14.90
CA GLY A 139 10.45 5.01 -15.52
C GLY A 139 9.95 6.04 -14.48
N PRO A 140 9.50 7.25 -14.88
CA PRO A 140 8.97 8.23 -13.94
C PRO A 140 7.80 7.63 -13.18
N ALA A 141 7.88 7.62 -11.84
CA ALA A 141 6.86 7.03 -10.94
C ALA A 141 5.44 7.61 -11.13
N ARG A 142 5.29 8.68 -11.93
CA ARG A 142 4.07 9.50 -12.06
C ARG A 142 3.52 9.63 -13.49
N SER A 143 3.81 8.71 -14.41
CA SER A 143 3.09 8.74 -15.70
C SER A 143 1.64 8.30 -15.50
N LEU A 144 0.67 9.03 -16.07
CA LEU A 144 -0.76 8.70 -15.97
C LEU A 144 -1.05 7.25 -16.45
N GLY A 145 -0.31 6.78 -17.46
CA GLY A 145 -0.40 5.41 -17.95
C GLY A 145 0.00 4.35 -16.91
N LYS A 146 1.02 4.63 -16.08
CA LYS A 146 1.40 3.74 -14.96
C LYS A 146 0.25 3.59 -13.97
N LYS A 147 -0.39 4.70 -13.60
CA LYS A 147 -1.50 4.69 -12.64
C LYS A 147 -2.76 4.00 -13.18
N ILE A 148 -3.03 4.08 -14.48
CA ILE A 148 -4.11 3.31 -15.12
C ILE A 148 -3.81 1.81 -15.05
N LYS A 149 -2.59 1.40 -15.41
CA LYS A 149 -2.18 0.00 -15.33
C LYS A 149 -2.22 -0.55 -13.90
N GLU A 150 -1.84 0.25 -12.90
CA GLU A 150 -1.99 -0.08 -11.47
C GLU A 150 -3.46 -0.33 -11.09
N ALA A 151 -4.36 0.56 -11.50
CA ALA A 151 -5.79 0.39 -11.27
C ALA A 151 -6.34 -0.88 -11.94
N VAL A 152 -5.90 -1.18 -13.17
CA VAL A 152 -6.28 -2.41 -13.89
C VAL A 152 -5.75 -3.65 -13.16
N TYR A 153 -4.49 -3.64 -12.70
CA TYR A 153 -3.90 -4.73 -11.95
C TYR A 153 -4.61 -4.95 -10.60
N ALA A 154 -4.94 -3.87 -9.88
CA ALA A 154 -5.70 -3.93 -8.63
C ALA A 154 -7.10 -4.56 -8.85
N ILE A 155 -7.81 -4.19 -9.91
CA ILE A 155 -9.09 -4.81 -10.27
C ILE A 155 -8.91 -6.29 -10.60
N LYS A 156 -7.81 -6.66 -11.28
CA LYS A 156 -7.52 -8.06 -11.62
C LYS A 156 -7.18 -8.90 -10.38
N LEU A 157 -6.44 -8.34 -9.42
CA LEU A 157 -6.20 -8.95 -8.11
C LEU A 157 -7.52 -9.26 -7.40
N GLU A 158 -8.41 -8.27 -7.29
CA GLU A 158 -9.70 -8.40 -6.58
C GLU A 158 -10.68 -9.38 -7.24
N ARG A 159 -10.51 -9.64 -8.54
CA ARG A 159 -11.27 -10.69 -9.24
C ARG A 159 -10.71 -12.09 -9.03
N THR A 160 -9.44 -12.19 -8.67
CA THR A 160 -8.71 -13.46 -8.62
C THR A 160 -8.54 -13.96 -7.19
N TYR A 161 -8.34 -13.04 -6.25
CA TYR A 161 -8.06 -13.29 -4.85
C TYR A 161 -9.14 -12.66 -3.97
N THR A 162 -9.42 -13.32 -2.85
CA THR A 162 -10.25 -12.78 -1.77
C THR A 162 -9.54 -11.63 -1.05
N LYS A 163 -10.31 -10.84 -0.28
CA LYS A 163 -9.77 -9.73 0.51
C LYS A 163 -8.68 -10.19 1.48
N ASN A 164 -8.87 -11.34 2.14
CA ASN A 164 -7.88 -11.87 3.07
C ASN A 164 -6.59 -12.29 2.36
N GLU A 165 -6.69 -12.96 1.20
CA GLU A 165 -5.51 -13.32 0.40
C GLU A 165 -4.76 -12.08 -0.11
N ILE A 166 -5.47 -11.01 -0.49
CA ILE A 166 -4.86 -9.74 -0.89
C ILE A 166 -4.13 -9.10 0.31
N LEU A 167 -4.76 -9.08 1.48
CA LEU A 167 -4.18 -8.52 2.69
C LEU A 167 -2.95 -9.32 3.15
N GLU A 168 -3.04 -10.64 3.13
CA GLU A 168 -1.91 -11.54 3.42
C GLU A 168 -0.75 -11.29 2.46
N ARG A 169 -1.01 -11.24 1.15
CA ARG A 169 0.00 -10.92 0.14
C ARG A 169 0.63 -9.56 0.39
N TYR A 170 -0.18 -8.55 0.68
CA TYR A 170 0.29 -7.20 1.00
C TYR A 170 1.23 -7.18 2.21
N LEU A 171 0.79 -7.77 3.33
CA LEU A 171 1.55 -7.82 4.58
C LEU A 171 2.85 -8.63 4.43
N ASN A 172 2.90 -9.60 3.52
CA ASN A 172 4.12 -10.34 3.22
C ASN A 172 5.02 -9.65 2.18
N ARG A 173 4.49 -8.75 1.34
CA ARG A 173 5.24 -8.15 0.23
C ARG A 173 5.85 -6.79 0.59
N ILE A 174 5.18 -5.98 1.42
CA ILE A 174 5.54 -4.57 1.56
C ILE A 174 6.92 -4.35 2.20
N TYR A 175 7.59 -3.26 1.80
CA TYR A 175 8.94 -2.93 2.26
C TYR A 175 8.93 -2.15 3.57
N PHE A 176 9.69 -2.62 4.56
CA PHE A 176 9.83 -2.02 5.89
C PHE A 176 11.20 -1.37 6.14
N GLY A 177 12.00 -1.15 5.08
CA GLY A 177 13.35 -0.61 5.21
C GLY A 177 14.39 -1.71 5.44
N HIS A 178 15.68 -1.37 5.33
CA HIS A 178 16.80 -2.26 5.66
C HIS A 178 16.77 -3.64 4.97
N GLY A 179 16.26 -3.69 3.73
CA GLY A 179 16.11 -4.95 2.98
C GLY A 179 15.02 -5.89 3.51
N ARG A 180 14.19 -5.45 4.45
CA ARG A 180 13.12 -6.25 5.07
C ARG A 180 11.82 -6.09 4.30
N PHE A 181 11.33 -7.20 3.77
CA PHE A 181 10.06 -7.26 3.08
C PHE A 181 9.13 -8.20 3.84
N GLY A 182 7.92 -7.73 4.09
CA GLY A 182 6.92 -8.44 4.87
C GLY A 182 7.04 -8.24 6.38
N VAL A 183 5.91 -8.40 7.06
CA VAL A 183 5.76 -8.10 8.49
C VAL A 183 6.60 -8.99 9.39
N GLU A 184 6.78 -10.27 9.05
CA GLU A 184 7.56 -11.21 9.88
C GLU A 184 9.04 -10.80 9.90
N ALA A 185 9.62 -10.53 8.73
CA ALA A 185 10.99 -10.05 8.63
C ALA A 185 11.18 -8.69 9.33
N ALA A 186 10.16 -7.82 9.31
CA ALA A 186 10.18 -6.55 10.00
C ALA A 186 10.11 -6.70 11.53
N ALA A 187 9.20 -7.55 12.04
CA ALA A 187 9.04 -7.83 13.46
C ALA A 187 10.32 -8.42 14.06
N GLN A 188 10.95 -9.38 13.37
CA GLN A 188 12.23 -9.95 13.79
C GLN A 188 13.35 -8.90 13.77
N TYR A 189 13.39 -8.03 12.74
CA TYR A 189 14.44 -7.03 12.61
C TYR A 189 14.35 -5.89 13.64
N TYR A 190 13.14 -5.41 13.92
CA TYR A 190 12.93 -4.29 14.83
C TYR A 190 12.75 -4.74 16.28
N PHE A 191 12.20 -5.91 16.54
CA PHE A 191 11.82 -6.34 17.90
C PHE A 191 12.30 -7.75 18.28
N GLY A 192 12.98 -8.47 17.39
CA GLY A 192 13.53 -9.80 17.68
C GLY A 192 12.48 -10.86 17.97
N LYS A 193 11.24 -10.67 17.50
CA LYS A 193 10.10 -11.57 17.76
C LYS A 193 9.27 -11.81 16.49
N SER A 194 8.37 -12.80 16.55
CA SER A 194 7.43 -13.06 15.46
C SER A 194 6.41 -11.94 15.31
N ALA A 195 5.92 -11.72 14.09
CA ALA A 195 4.79 -10.84 13.80
C ALA A 195 3.49 -11.27 14.50
N ARG A 196 3.41 -12.52 14.96
CA ARG A 196 2.33 -13.00 15.82
C ARG A 196 2.32 -12.34 17.20
N ASP A 197 3.51 -12.05 17.73
CA ASP A 197 3.72 -11.67 19.13
C ASP A 197 3.93 -10.16 19.32
N VAL A 198 3.76 -9.36 18.24
CA VAL A 198 3.88 -7.91 18.35
C VAL A 198 2.71 -7.33 19.14
N THR A 199 3.06 -6.46 20.09
CA THR A 199 2.11 -5.72 20.93
C THR A 199 1.43 -4.61 20.14
N LEU A 200 0.40 -3.98 20.70
CA LEU A 200 -0.29 -2.85 20.07
C LEU A 200 0.66 -1.70 19.67
N SER A 201 1.58 -1.31 20.56
CA SER A 201 2.54 -0.22 20.28
C SER A 201 3.48 -0.57 19.13
N GLU A 202 4.00 -1.80 19.13
CA GLU A 202 4.90 -2.32 18.09
C GLU A 202 4.18 -2.52 16.76
N ALA A 203 2.95 -3.03 16.79
CA ALA A 203 2.07 -3.18 15.63
C ALA A 203 1.80 -1.84 14.95
N ALA A 204 1.40 -0.82 15.72
CA ALA A 204 1.19 0.53 15.22
C ALA A 204 2.48 1.14 14.67
N MET A 205 3.62 0.82 15.27
CA MET A 205 4.92 1.25 14.78
C MET A 205 5.23 0.62 13.41
N LEU A 206 5.13 -0.72 13.29
CA LEU A 206 5.36 -1.44 12.04
C LEU A 206 4.43 -0.95 10.93
N ALA A 207 3.13 -0.83 11.19
CA ALA A 207 2.15 -0.33 10.23
C ALA A 207 2.46 1.10 9.74
N GLY A 208 3.17 1.90 10.54
CA GLY A 208 3.57 3.26 10.17
C GLY A 208 4.75 3.35 9.20
N ILE A 209 5.59 2.31 9.12
CA ILE A 209 6.87 2.31 8.38
C ILE A 209 6.68 2.39 6.85
N PRO A 210 5.80 1.58 6.22
CA PRO A 210 5.75 1.46 4.77
C PRO A 210 5.55 2.78 4.00
N ASN A 211 4.90 3.76 4.63
CA ASN A 211 4.68 5.08 4.04
C ASN A 211 5.97 5.79 3.61
N ALA A 212 7.02 5.68 4.43
CA ALA A 212 8.35 6.20 4.14
C ALA A 212 9.42 5.46 4.97
N PRO A 213 9.85 4.26 4.53
CA PRO A 213 10.64 3.37 5.38
C PRO A 213 11.97 3.95 5.85
N ALA A 214 12.60 4.80 5.03
CA ALA A 214 13.84 5.49 5.39
C ALA A 214 13.64 6.59 6.46
N ILE A 215 12.45 7.22 6.50
CA ILE A 215 12.13 8.31 7.42
C ILE A 215 11.63 7.76 8.76
N TYR A 216 10.83 6.70 8.72
CA TYR A 216 10.17 6.11 9.88
C TYR A 216 10.88 4.87 10.42
N SER A 217 12.14 4.64 10.08
CA SER A 217 12.89 3.52 10.66
C SER A 217 13.11 3.78 12.16
N LEU A 218 12.64 2.87 13.02
CA LEU A 218 12.89 2.95 14.47
C LEU A 218 14.39 2.92 14.81
N ARG A 219 15.20 2.30 13.95
CA ARG A 219 16.64 2.16 14.15
C ARG A 219 17.41 3.44 13.82
N ASP A 220 17.01 4.12 12.76
CA ASP A 220 17.74 5.30 12.26
C ASP A 220 17.15 6.62 12.78
N HIS A 221 15.82 6.67 12.95
CA HIS A 221 15.05 7.87 13.27
C HIS A 221 13.95 7.58 14.32
N PRO A 222 14.31 7.23 15.56
CA PRO A 222 13.35 6.81 16.59
C PRO A 222 12.26 7.86 16.88
N ASP A 223 12.59 9.16 16.88
CA ASP A 223 11.59 10.22 17.13
C ASP A 223 10.52 10.29 16.02
N ASN A 224 10.93 10.13 14.76
CA ASN A 224 10.01 10.08 13.63
C ASN A 224 9.14 8.81 13.69
N ALA A 225 9.75 7.69 14.03
CA ALA A 225 9.08 6.41 14.25
C ALA A 225 8.00 6.52 15.33
N HIS A 226 8.31 7.04 16.52
CA HIS A 226 7.33 7.25 17.59
C HIS A 226 6.21 8.21 17.19
N SER A 227 6.56 9.32 16.52
CA SER A 227 5.56 10.27 16.04
C SER A 227 4.59 9.63 15.05
N ARG A 228 5.10 8.80 14.13
CA ARG A 228 4.29 8.06 13.16
C ARG A 228 3.44 6.99 13.83
N ARG A 229 3.99 6.23 14.77
CA ARG A 229 3.25 5.27 15.59
C ARG A 229 2.07 5.92 16.32
N ASN A 230 2.29 7.07 16.96
CA ASN A 230 1.23 7.77 17.68
C ASN A 230 0.09 8.22 16.74
N LEU A 231 0.43 8.62 15.51
CA LEU A 231 -0.59 8.89 14.48
C LEU A 231 -1.39 7.64 14.12
N VAL A 232 -0.74 6.47 14.00
CA VAL A 232 -1.43 5.19 13.74
C VAL A 232 -2.36 4.85 14.91
N LEU A 233 -1.88 4.93 16.15
CA LEU A 233 -2.70 4.68 17.34
C LEU A 233 -3.90 5.62 17.45
N ALA A 234 -3.71 6.92 17.21
CA ALA A 234 -4.81 7.89 17.16
C ALA A 234 -5.84 7.53 16.08
N ARG A 235 -5.38 7.04 14.93
CA ARG A 235 -6.27 6.59 13.85
C ARG A 235 -7.02 5.30 14.21
N MET A 236 -6.37 4.37 14.89
CA MET A 236 -6.99 3.14 15.40
C MET A 236 -8.09 3.45 16.41
N GLU A 237 -7.85 4.41 17.32
CA GLU A 237 -8.86 4.89 18.27
C GLU A 237 -10.04 5.55 17.54
N GLU A 238 -9.78 6.46 16.59
CA GLU A 238 -10.82 7.16 15.80
C GLU A 238 -11.76 6.18 15.07
N LEU A 239 -11.21 5.06 14.60
CA LEU A 239 -11.95 4.01 13.91
C LEU A 239 -12.56 2.95 14.84
N GLY A 240 -12.30 3.05 16.15
CA GLY A 240 -12.87 2.15 17.17
C GLY A 240 -12.17 0.80 17.31
N TYR A 241 -10.95 0.64 16.79
CA TYR A 241 -10.15 -0.59 16.97
C TYR A 241 -9.59 -0.72 18.39
N ILE A 242 -9.34 0.40 19.06
CA ILE A 242 -8.79 0.47 20.43
C ILE A 242 -9.50 1.54 21.24
N SER A 243 -9.45 1.42 22.57
CA SER A 243 -9.91 2.47 23.50
C SER A 243 -8.87 3.58 23.68
N ALA A 244 -9.31 4.72 24.23
CA ALA A 244 -8.42 5.82 24.62
C ALA A 244 -7.35 5.36 25.64
N ASP A 245 -7.72 4.49 26.59
CA ASP A 245 -6.79 3.95 27.58
C ASP A 245 -5.71 3.06 26.93
N GLN A 246 -6.12 2.16 26.02
CA GLN A 246 -5.18 1.33 25.25
C GLN A 246 -4.22 2.18 24.41
N ARG A 247 -4.74 3.25 23.79
CA ARG A 247 -3.91 4.21 23.05
C ARG A 247 -2.89 4.87 23.99
N GLN A 248 -3.33 5.40 25.13
CA GLN A 248 -2.44 6.09 26.06
C GLN A 248 -1.35 5.16 26.60
N GLU A 249 -1.70 3.93 26.97
CA GLU A 249 -0.76 2.91 27.40
C GLU A 249 0.26 2.57 26.31
N ALA A 250 -0.21 2.37 25.07
CA ALA A 250 0.67 2.06 23.93
C ALA A 250 1.59 3.24 23.56
N GLU A 251 1.11 4.49 23.65
CA GLU A 251 1.92 5.68 23.38
C GLU A 251 3.01 5.89 24.45
N ALA A 252 2.74 5.54 25.70
CA ALA A 252 3.67 5.65 26.82
C ALA A 252 4.85 4.67 26.74
N GLN A 253 4.72 3.58 25.97
CA GLN A 253 5.81 2.64 25.76
C GLN A 253 6.91 3.27 24.90
N VAL A 254 8.13 3.32 25.42
CA VAL A 254 9.32 3.71 24.64
C VAL A 254 9.86 2.47 23.94
N LEU A 255 9.55 2.36 22.65
CA LEU A 255 10.08 1.31 21.78
C LEU A 255 11.53 1.61 21.41
N VAL A 256 12.39 0.60 21.52
CA VAL A 256 13.77 0.65 21.06
C VAL A 256 13.98 -0.54 20.13
N ALA A 257 14.61 -0.30 18.98
CA ALA A 257 14.91 -1.38 18.06
C ALA A 257 15.86 -2.40 18.72
N SER A 258 15.60 -3.69 18.54
CA SER A 258 16.48 -4.75 19.01
C SER A 258 17.90 -4.56 18.46
N PRO A 259 18.95 -5.01 19.17
CA PRO A 259 20.30 -5.02 18.63
C PRO A 259 20.34 -5.70 17.25
N PRO A 260 21.22 -5.26 16.32
CA PRO A 260 21.38 -5.96 15.05
C PRO A 260 21.66 -7.43 15.35
N GLN A 261 20.88 -8.35 14.79
CA GLN A 261 21.25 -9.76 14.82
C GLN A 261 22.52 -9.88 13.99
N GLU A 262 23.67 -10.15 14.62
CA GLU A 262 24.87 -10.56 13.91
C GLU A 262 24.49 -11.72 12.99
N LYS A 263 24.97 -11.69 11.74
CA LYS A 263 24.79 -12.82 10.84
C LYS A 263 25.30 -14.06 11.59
N ALA A 264 24.40 -14.97 11.93
CA ALA A 264 24.80 -16.33 12.28
C ALA A 264 25.66 -16.80 11.10
N ALA A 265 26.95 -17.01 11.37
CA ALA A 265 27.96 -17.39 10.40
C ALA A 265 27.65 -18.76 9.78
#